data_AF-A0A3M0WUI2-F1
#
_entry.id   AF-A0A3M0WUI2-F1
#
_cell.length_a   1.000
_cell.length_b   1.000
_cell.length_c   1.000
_cell.angle_alpha   90.00
_cell.angle_beta   90.00
_cell.angle_gamma   90.00
#
_symmetry.space_group_name_H-M   'P 1'
#
loop_
_entity.id
_entity.type
_entity.pdbx_description
1 polymer ?
#
loop_
_entity_poly.entity_id
_entity_poly.type
_entity_poly.pdbx_seq_one_letter_code
_entity_poly.pdbx_strand_id
1 'polypeptide(L)' 'GDEGITEPYFYITAYPFPEDITNINLSGSAYWHTEGWNGAIYTYSDLLKSEDSQKELLKFFEEVLTFVSNKMK' A
#
# COMPACT_ATOMS: atom_id res chain seq x y z
N GLY A 1 -7.66 -7.69 -10.67
CA GLY A 1 -8.01 -6.48 -9.91
C GLY A 1 -9.47 -6.22 -10.09
N ASP A 2 -9.82 -4.98 -10.39
CA ASP A 2 -11.17 -4.49 -10.59
C ASP A 2 -11.28 -3.64 -11.86
N GLU A 3 -12.36 -2.88 -12.01
CA GLU A 3 -12.58 -2.01 -13.17
C GLU A 3 -11.59 -0.84 -13.27
N GLY A 4 -11.00 -0.39 -12.15
CA GLY A 4 -10.03 0.70 -12.11
C GLY A 4 -8.59 0.23 -12.27
N ILE A 5 -8.24 -0.92 -11.66
CA ILE A 5 -6.91 -1.53 -11.76
C ILE A 5 -7.11 -2.98 -12.18
N THR A 6 -6.89 -3.24 -13.47
CA THR A 6 -7.23 -4.54 -14.07
C THR A 6 -6.38 -5.69 -13.54
N GLU A 7 -5.13 -5.42 -13.15
CA GLU A 7 -4.20 -6.41 -12.61
C GLU A 7 -4.58 -6.87 -11.18
N PRO A 8 -4.32 -8.11 -10.74
CA PRO A 8 -4.41 -8.48 -9.32
C PRO A 8 -3.47 -7.65 -8.42
N TYR A 9 -3.95 -7.22 -7.26
CA TYR A 9 -3.17 -6.44 -6.29
C TYR A 9 -3.58 -6.75 -4.85
N PHE A 10 -2.67 -6.45 -3.93
CA PHE A 10 -2.96 -6.22 -2.52
C PHE A 10 -3.21 -4.73 -2.30
N TYR A 11 -4.05 -4.40 -1.32
CA TYR A 11 -4.24 -3.03 -0.88
C TYR A 11 -4.34 -2.93 0.63
N ILE A 12 -4.03 -1.76 1.16
CA ILE A 12 -4.28 -1.39 2.55
C ILE A 12 -4.74 0.06 2.60
N THR A 13 -5.73 0.34 3.45
CA THR A 13 -6.23 1.69 3.66
C THR A 13 -6.43 1.94 5.15
N ALA A 14 -6.18 3.18 5.56
CA ALA A 14 -6.48 3.66 6.90
C ALA A 14 -7.77 4.48 6.84
N TYR A 15 -8.70 4.21 7.76
CA TYR A 15 -9.94 4.97 7.86
C TYR A 15 -10.12 5.54 9.27
N PRO A 16 -10.32 6.87 9.42
CA PRO A 16 -10.33 7.89 8.37
C PRO A 16 -8.97 8.03 7.67
N PHE A 17 -8.96 8.46 6.41
CA PHE A 17 -7.74 8.57 5.60
C PHE A 17 -6.92 9.80 6.03
N PRO A 18 -5.72 9.64 6.62
CA PRO A 18 -4.93 10.76 7.08
C PRO A 18 -4.41 11.61 5.92
N GLU A 19 -4.47 12.94 6.02
CA GLU A 19 -4.12 13.86 4.93
C GLU A 19 -2.67 13.68 4.43
N ASP A 20 -1.75 13.33 5.32
CA ASP A 20 -0.31 13.23 5.02
C ASP A 20 0.19 11.80 4.84
N ILE A 21 -0.70 10.81 4.80
CA ILE A 21 -0.31 9.40 4.64
C ILE A 21 0.36 9.13 3.29
N THR A 22 -0.03 9.86 2.25
CA THR A 22 0.54 9.71 0.89
C THR A 22 1.98 10.23 0.78
N ASN A 23 2.49 10.92 1.81
CA ASN A 23 3.87 11.41 1.86
C ASN A 23 4.88 10.32 2.28
N ILE A 24 4.42 9.17 2.78
CA ILE A 24 5.34 8.07 3.08
C ILE A 24 5.74 7.35 1.79
N ASN A 25 7.04 7.08 1.66
CA ASN A 25 7.53 6.21 0.61
C ASN A 25 7.18 4.77 0.95
N LEU A 26 6.45 4.13 0.04
CA LEU A 26 6.13 2.71 0.14
C LEU A 26 7.28 1.87 -0.42
N SER A 27 7.41 0.66 0.10
CA SER A 27 8.38 -0.33 -0.34
C SER A 27 8.17 -0.80 -1.79
N GLY A 28 9.27 -1.20 -2.42
CA GLY A 28 9.27 -1.76 -3.77
C GLY A 28 8.69 -0.81 -4.82
N SER A 29 7.71 -1.31 -5.58
CA SER A 29 6.96 -0.55 -6.59
C SER A 29 5.53 -0.25 -6.15
N ALA A 30 5.23 -0.37 -4.86
CA ALA A 30 3.93 -0.01 -4.32
C ALA A 30 3.67 1.50 -4.48
N TYR A 31 2.40 1.88 -4.60
CA TYR A 31 1.99 3.26 -4.83
C TYR A 31 0.67 3.61 -4.14
N TRP A 32 0.41 4.90 -3.99
CA TRP A 32 -0.86 5.42 -3.47
C TRP A 32 -1.88 5.59 -4.59
N HIS A 33 -3.06 5.01 -4.41
CA HIS A 33 -4.24 5.25 -5.23
C HIS A 33 -5.18 6.24 -4.53
N THR A 34 -5.73 7.18 -5.30
CA THR A 34 -6.57 8.28 -4.80
C THR A 34 -7.77 8.61 -5.69
N GLU A 35 -8.06 7.78 -6.70
CA GLU A 35 -9.14 8.03 -7.66
C GLU A 35 -10.36 7.15 -7.36
N GLY A 36 -11.40 7.74 -6.76
CA GLY A 36 -12.62 7.01 -6.38
C GLY A 36 -12.51 6.30 -5.02
N TRP A 37 -11.32 5.87 -4.62
CA TRP A 37 -11.01 5.45 -3.25
C TRP A 37 -9.54 5.74 -2.90
N ASN A 38 -9.23 5.74 -1.61
CA ASN A 38 -7.88 6.02 -1.12
C ASN A 38 -7.26 4.77 -0.49
N GLY A 39 -6.04 4.43 -0.89
CA GLY A 39 -5.25 3.38 -0.25
C GLY A 39 -3.94 3.11 -0.96
N ALA A 40 -3.07 2.37 -0.28
CA ALA A 40 -1.81 1.91 -0.86
C ALA A 40 -2.05 0.61 -1.62
N ILE A 41 -1.35 0.43 -2.74
CA ILE A 41 -1.50 -0.70 -3.65
C ILE A 41 -0.14 -1.34 -3.92
N TYR A 42 -0.11 -2.67 -3.94
CA TYR A 42 1.02 -3.46 -4.40
C TYR A 42 0.50 -4.52 -5.39
N THR A 43 0.87 -4.41 -6.67
CA THR A 43 0.46 -5.39 -7.70
C THR A 43 1.15 -6.74 -7.52
N TYR A 44 0.52 -7.82 -7.98
CA TYR A 44 1.14 -9.13 -7.96
C TYR A 44 2.38 -9.20 -8.86
N SER A 45 2.34 -8.59 -10.05
CA SER A 45 3.50 -8.63 -10.96
C SER A 45 4.71 -7.91 -10.39
N ASP A 46 4.52 -6.82 -9.66
CA ASP A 46 5.62 -6.13 -8.99
C ASP A 46 6.14 -6.92 -7.79
N LEU A 47 5.25 -7.57 -7.02
CA LEU A 47 5.66 -8.33 -5.85
C LEU A 47 6.50 -9.56 -6.24
N LEU A 48 6.18 -10.18 -7.38
CA LEU A 48 6.92 -11.30 -7.95
C LEU A 48 8.34 -10.94 -8.43
N LYS A 49 8.68 -9.65 -8.54
CA LYS A 49 10.05 -9.19 -8.84
C LYS A 49 10.96 -9.22 -7.62
N SER A 50 10.40 -9.30 -6.40
CA SER A 50 11.17 -9.44 -5.17
C SER A 50 11.72 -10.86 -5.03
N GLU A 51 12.94 -10.98 -4.50
CA GLU A 51 13.52 -12.29 -4.12
C GLU A 51 12.73 -12.96 -2.98
N ASP A 52 12.09 -12.16 -2.11
CA ASP A 52 11.25 -12.61 -1.01
C ASP A 52 9.96 -11.79 -1.00
N SER A 53 8.95 -12.29 -1.73
CA SER A 53 7.65 -11.65 -1.89
C SER A 53 6.85 -11.58 -0.59
N GLN A 54 7.01 -12.55 0.32
CA GLN A 54 6.29 -12.56 1.60
C GLN A 54 6.81 -11.47 2.52
N LYS A 55 8.13 -11.36 2.63
CA LYS A 55 8.77 -10.30 3.43
C LYS A 55 8.46 -8.91 2.89
N GLU A 56 8.48 -8.74 1.57
CA GLU A 56 8.17 -7.45 0.96
C GLU A 56 6.70 -7.05 1.18
N LEU A 57 5.76 -7.99 1.06
CA LEU A 57 4.35 -7.74 1.34
C LEU A 57 4.10 -7.38 2.81
N LEU A 58 4.75 -8.07 3.74
CA LEU A 58 4.63 -7.75 5.17
C LEU A 58 5.16 -6.33 5.45
N LYS A 59 6.33 -5.99 4.90
CA LYS A 59 6.92 -4.66 5.03
C LYS A 59 5.98 -3.56 4.52
N PHE A 60 5.36 -3.78 3.35
CA PHE A 60 4.37 -2.88 2.79
C PHE A 60 3.19 -2.59 3.75
N PHE A 61 2.65 -3.63 4.42
CA PHE A 61 1.59 -3.44 5.42
C PHE A 61 2.09 -2.74 6.69
N GLU A 62 3.29 -3.09 7.16
CA GLU A 62 3.90 -2.49 8.35
C GLU A 62 4.21 -1.00 8.18
N GLU A 63 4.60 -0.56 6.99
CA GLU A 63 4.86 0.87 6.67
C GLU A 63 3.60 1.72 6.89
N VAL A 64 2.48 1.27 6.36
CA VAL A 64 1.18 1.96 6.52
C VAL A 64 0.69 1.88 7.96
N LEU A 65 0.76 0.70 8.60
CA LEU A 65 0.36 0.52 9.99
C LEU A 65 1.18 1.39 10.95
N THR A 66 2.50 1.47 10.74
CA THR A 66 3.42 2.25 11.58
C THR A 66 3.11 3.74 11.50
N PHE A 67 2.89 4.26 10.29
CA PHE A 67 2.50 5.65 10.11
C PHE A 67 1.22 6.00 10.88
N VAL A 68 0.17 5.19 10.70
CA VAL A 68 -1.14 5.41 11.34
C VAL A 68 -1.03 5.30 12.86
N SER A 69 -0.29 4.30 13.35
CA SER A 69 -0.07 4.09 14.79
C SER A 69 0.67 5.25 15.44
N ASN A 70 1.57 5.92 14.73
CA ASN A 70 2.30 7.08 15.24
C ASN A 70 1.47 8.37 15.22
N LYS A 71 0.46 8.47 14.34
CA LYS A 71 -0.48 9.60 14.29
C LYS A 71 -1.57 9.55 15.36
N MET A 72 -1.87 8.36 15.88
CA MET A 72 -2.91 8.15 16.91
C MET A 72 -2.37 8.21 18.35
N LYS A 73 -1.08 8.46 18.55
CA LYS A 73 -0.46 8.73 19.86
C LYS A 73 -0.44 10.22 20.13
#